data_AF-F2NYK6-F1
#
_entry.id   AF-F2NYK6-F1
#
_cell.length_a   1.000
_cell.length_b   1.000
_cell.length_c   1.000
_cell.angle_alpha   90.00
_cell.angle_beta   90.00
_cell.angle_gamma   90.00
#
_symmetry.space_group_name_H-M   'P 1'
#
loop_
_entity.id
_entity.type
_entity.pdbx_description
1 polymer ?
#
loop_
_entity_poly.entity_id
_entity_poly.type
_entity_poly.pdbx_seq_one_letter_code
_entity_poly.pdbx_strand_id
1 'polypeptide(L)'
;MKKLILAMTLFCALLLPCFSQEEKEAYRYLENKISMAEPIELNIDLLWLCKPWIDNKLVTIDHKNRFATIEFLVDKNGKDYAKMSPLCNYPKCSPTNNFWVFPESQTVCVWSSLMMHIFNNKTKKKNSFIPLKSWKGYFDSAFELSPNDLYMHFYYWDVEDNARHIYWTYNQKKKLINDDDIIARISEKLLFQLEPYGKKFLAYETDYKKNTCKYFYYNIENEERWSNDFTEKLTEVFPEAFSEIFINKEKRFLISLIYRNQNGLLKRNYALMTWSEDKNDFGIFPLDAIVPKGKKMKTLESISDDRRWGVFWLEGYKGINNEVLFKYAFVNFDSKYPMNFSPLVIIDDYYGRYKYWKNSSFFIHPIYGQCFMYTMLDKKTKKNKAYFYKMSDMQKEIDKILLEKAKSALSEGK
;
A
#
# COMPACT_ATOMS: atom_id res chain seq x y z
N MET A 1 -29.40 -9.18 27.43
CA MET A 1 -28.44 -8.11 27.03
C MET A 1 -27.22 -7.98 27.94
N LYS A 2 -27.34 -7.97 29.29
CA LYS A 2 -26.16 -7.83 30.19
C LYS A 2 -25.13 -8.97 30.10
N LYS A 3 -25.54 -10.21 29.78
CA LYS A 3 -24.62 -11.37 29.62
C LYS A 3 -23.86 -11.40 28.29
N LEU A 4 -24.37 -10.75 27.24
CA LEU A 4 -23.73 -10.70 25.91
C LEU A 4 -22.60 -9.65 25.88
N ILE A 5 -22.80 -8.53 26.56
CA ILE A 5 -21.78 -7.48 26.73
C ILE A 5 -20.62 -7.99 27.59
N LEU A 6 -20.91 -8.77 28.63
CA LEU A 6 -19.87 -9.39 29.46
C LEU A 6 -19.00 -10.39 28.66
N ALA A 7 -19.60 -11.17 27.75
CA ALA A 7 -18.89 -12.12 26.89
C ALA A 7 -18.02 -11.42 25.82
N MET A 8 -18.50 -10.34 25.19
CA MET A 8 -17.69 -9.56 24.23
C MET A 8 -16.57 -8.77 24.91
N THR A 9 -16.79 -8.30 26.14
CA THR A 9 -15.74 -7.59 26.90
C THR A 9 -14.70 -8.58 27.42
N LEU A 10 -15.09 -9.81 27.79
CA LEU A 10 -14.15 -10.91 28.06
C LEU A 10 -13.39 -11.33 26.80
N PHE A 11 -14.03 -11.41 25.63
CA PHE A 11 -13.35 -11.77 24.38
C PHE A 11 -12.35 -10.68 23.93
N CYS A 12 -12.68 -9.40 24.11
CA CYS A 12 -11.75 -8.28 23.91
C CYS A 12 -10.63 -8.25 24.96
N ALA A 13 -10.90 -8.67 26.20
CA ALA A 13 -9.90 -8.79 27.28
C ALA A 13 -9.06 -10.08 27.18
N LEU A 14 -9.47 -11.06 26.37
CA LEU A 14 -8.76 -12.31 26.06
C LEU A 14 -7.88 -12.21 24.81
N LEU A 15 -7.99 -11.13 24.02
CA LEU A 15 -7.04 -10.80 22.93
C LEU A 15 -5.93 -9.82 23.37
N LEU A 16 -6.14 -9.09 24.48
CA LEU A 16 -5.11 -8.27 25.15
C LEU A 16 -4.03 -9.04 25.95
N PRO A 17 -4.19 -10.32 26.37
CA PRO A 17 -3.15 -11.13 27.00
C PRO A 17 -2.45 -12.08 26.02
N CYS A 18 -2.76 -12.07 24.71
CA CYS A 18 -1.94 -12.76 23.71
C CYS A 18 -0.55 -12.14 23.53
N PHE A 19 -0.26 -11.03 24.23
CA PHE A 19 1.08 -10.52 24.35
C PHE A 19 1.72 -11.10 25.61
N SER A 20 2.74 -11.92 25.41
CA SER A 20 3.73 -12.28 26.43
C SER A 20 4.21 -11.03 27.17
N GLN A 21 4.70 -11.20 28.39
CA GLN A 21 5.21 -10.09 29.19
C GLN A 21 6.38 -9.37 28.47
N GLU A 22 7.15 -10.12 27.66
CA GLU A 22 8.18 -9.62 26.76
C GLU A 22 7.61 -8.70 25.66
N GLU A 23 6.47 -9.06 25.05
CA GLU A 23 5.84 -8.21 24.03
C GLU A 23 5.27 -6.92 24.61
N LYS A 24 4.76 -6.94 25.85
CA LYS A 24 4.30 -5.72 26.56
C LYS A 24 5.47 -4.80 26.92
N GLU A 25 6.61 -5.36 27.32
CA GLU A 25 7.84 -4.60 27.55
C GLU A 25 8.42 -4.04 26.24
N ALA A 26 8.37 -4.81 25.15
CA ALA A 26 8.74 -4.34 23.81
C ALA A 26 7.86 -3.17 23.35
N TYR A 27 6.56 -3.17 23.64
CA TYR A 27 5.69 -2.02 23.35
C TYR A 27 6.08 -0.77 24.13
N ARG A 28 6.41 -0.93 25.42
CA ARG A 28 6.92 0.17 26.26
C ARG A 28 8.25 0.70 25.72
N TYR A 29 9.08 -0.17 25.17
CA TYR A 29 10.32 0.17 24.48
C TYR A 29 10.10 0.92 23.15
N LEU A 30 8.90 0.98 22.57
CA LEU A 30 8.67 1.69 21.30
C LEU A 30 8.01 3.07 21.48
N GLU A 31 7.59 3.45 22.70
CA GLU A 31 6.99 4.76 22.96
C GLU A 31 7.95 5.96 22.74
N ASN A 32 7.47 6.93 21.96
CA ASN A 32 7.78 8.37 21.99
C ASN A 32 9.25 8.82 21.88
N LYS A 33 9.91 8.58 20.74
CA LYS A 33 10.95 9.52 20.30
C LYS A 33 10.80 9.87 18.82
N ILE A 34 10.60 11.16 18.57
CA ILE A 34 10.58 11.73 17.21
C ILE A 34 12.03 11.89 16.81
N SER A 35 12.41 11.30 15.68
CA SER A 35 13.66 11.65 15.02
C SER A 35 13.41 12.26 13.65
N MET A 36 14.14 13.33 13.36
CA MET A 36 14.01 14.15 12.18
C MET A 36 15.15 13.84 11.22
N ALA A 37 14.80 13.55 9.97
CA ALA A 37 15.75 13.45 8.88
C ALA A 37 15.47 14.56 7.87
N GLU A 38 16.52 15.10 7.26
CA GLU A 38 16.42 16.10 6.21
C GLU A 38 16.39 15.44 4.83
N PRO A 39 15.49 15.85 3.93
CA PRO A 39 15.46 15.33 2.57
C PRO A 39 16.53 15.98 1.69
N ILE A 40 16.94 15.27 0.64
CA ILE A 40 17.65 15.89 -0.49
C ILE A 40 16.62 16.52 -1.43
N GLU A 41 16.84 17.79 -1.77
CA GLU A 41 15.98 18.56 -2.68
C GLU A 41 16.49 18.52 -4.13
N LEU A 42 15.58 18.24 -5.06
CA LEU A 42 15.81 18.24 -6.50
C LEU A 42 14.78 19.09 -7.24
N ASN A 43 15.25 19.88 -8.20
CA ASN A 43 14.38 20.58 -9.14
C ASN A 43 13.98 19.61 -10.26
N ILE A 44 12.73 19.11 -10.22
CA ILE A 44 12.18 18.25 -11.25
C ILE A 44 10.75 18.68 -11.55
N ASP A 45 10.45 18.98 -12.81
CA ASP A 45 9.10 19.25 -13.30
C ASP A 45 8.29 17.94 -13.42
N LEU A 46 8.01 17.28 -12.29
CA LEU A 46 7.18 16.08 -12.25
C LEU A 46 5.70 16.45 -12.38
N LEU A 47 5.00 15.80 -13.30
CA LEU A 47 3.62 16.10 -13.64
C LEU A 47 2.79 14.81 -13.67
N TRP A 48 2.70 14.12 -12.52
CA TRP A 48 1.44 13.59 -11.96
C TRP A 48 1.62 12.39 -11.02
N LEU A 49 2.38 11.37 -11.42
CA LEU A 49 2.43 10.05 -10.77
C LEU A 49 3.79 9.39 -11.03
N CYS A 50 4.40 8.77 -10.02
CA CYS A 50 5.66 8.02 -10.20
C CYS A 50 5.51 6.63 -9.59
N LYS A 51 6.01 5.61 -10.30
CA LYS A 51 6.03 4.22 -9.81
C LYS A 51 7.37 3.55 -10.15
N PRO A 52 7.83 2.58 -9.34
CA PRO A 52 9.05 1.82 -9.63
C PRO A 52 9.02 1.19 -11.02
N TRP A 53 10.17 1.14 -11.67
CA TRP A 53 10.37 0.57 -12.99
C TRP A 53 11.65 -0.27 -13.05
N ILE A 54 11.87 -0.92 -14.19
CA ILE A 54 13.10 -1.65 -14.46
C ILE A 54 14.33 -0.73 -14.48
N ASP A 55 15.50 -1.31 -14.29
CA ASP A 55 16.81 -0.63 -14.32
C ASP A 55 16.90 0.55 -13.34
N ASN A 56 16.30 0.40 -12.15
CA ASN A 56 16.29 1.41 -11.08
C ASN A 56 15.66 2.75 -11.48
N LYS A 57 14.84 2.76 -12.54
CA LYS A 57 14.11 3.94 -12.99
C LYS A 57 12.77 4.03 -12.29
N LEU A 58 12.17 5.21 -12.37
CA LEU A 58 10.73 5.38 -12.17
C LEU A 58 10.06 5.54 -13.51
N VAL A 59 8.77 5.26 -13.59
CA VAL A 59 7.93 5.60 -14.74
C VAL A 59 6.82 6.56 -14.30
N THR A 60 6.52 7.51 -15.18
CA THR A 60 5.59 8.62 -14.99
C THR A 60 4.86 8.92 -16.29
N ILE A 61 3.98 9.92 -16.24
CA ILE A 61 3.49 10.63 -17.40
C ILE A 61 4.19 12.00 -17.47
N ASP A 62 4.71 12.36 -18.64
CA ASP A 62 5.43 13.62 -18.85
C ASP A 62 4.48 14.81 -19.14
N HIS A 63 5.03 16.02 -19.25
CA HIS A 63 4.29 17.24 -19.61
C HIS A 63 3.57 17.18 -20.97
N LYS A 64 3.94 16.22 -21.84
CA LYS A 64 3.30 15.99 -23.13
C LYS A 64 2.25 14.88 -23.06
N ASN A 65 1.88 14.44 -21.85
CA ASN A 65 0.90 13.40 -21.56
C ASN A 65 1.29 12.01 -22.12
N ARG A 66 2.59 11.70 -22.15
CA ARG A 66 3.13 10.41 -22.64
C ARG A 66 3.78 9.63 -21.51
N PHE A 67 3.81 8.31 -21.61
CA PHE A 67 4.63 7.50 -20.70
C PHE A 67 6.11 7.86 -20.84
N ALA A 68 6.77 8.08 -19.71
CA ALA A 68 8.17 8.48 -19.63
C ALA A 68 8.86 7.83 -18.42
N THR A 69 10.17 7.62 -18.52
CA THR A 69 10.99 7.17 -17.40
C THR A 69 11.71 8.35 -16.76
N ILE A 70 11.98 8.24 -15.46
CA ILE A 70 12.83 9.14 -14.69
C ILE A 70 14.02 8.31 -14.19
N GLU A 71 15.22 8.81 -14.41
CA GLU A 71 16.46 8.23 -13.93
C GLU A 71 17.16 9.24 -13.00
N PHE A 72 17.56 8.79 -11.82
CA PHE A 72 18.30 9.62 -10.86
C PHE A 72 19.80 9.38 -11.03
N LEU A 73 20.55 10.47 -11.15
CA LEU A 73 21.94 10.47 -11.56
C LEU A 73 22.72 11.47 -10.71
N VAL A 74 24.04 11.31 -10.69
CA VAL A 74 24.97 12.23 -10.04
C VAL A 74 25.92 12.78 -11.09
N ASP A 75 26.06 14.10 -11.15
CA ASP A 75 26.98 14.74 -12.09
C ASP A 75 28.44 14.59 -11.64
N LYS A 76 29.38 15.03 -12.49
CA LYS A 76 30.82 14.99 -12.21
C LYS A 76 31.26 15.76 -10.96
N ASN A 77 30.41 16.66 -10.45
CA ASN A 77 30.66 17.47 -9.26
C ASN A 77 29.97 16.89 -8.01
N GLY A 78 29.39 15.69 -8.11
CA GLY A 78 28.67 15.07 -7.00
C GLY A 78 27.25 15.59 -6.78
N LYS A 79 26.69 16.36 -7.72
CA LYS A 79 25.34 16.91 -7.57
C LYS A 79 24.29 15.95 -8.12
N ASP A 80 23.31 15.62 -7.27
CA ASP A 80 22.15 14.82 -7.64
C ASP A 80 21.26 15.58 -8.65
N TYR A 81 20.78 14.87 -9.69
CA TYR A 81 19.80 15.36 -10.65
C TYR A 81 18.93 14.21 -11.18
N ALA A 82 17.83 14.56 -11.85
CA ALA A 82 17.00 13.56 -12.52
C ALA A 82 16.86 13.86 -14.01
N LYS A 83 16.91 12.80 -14.82
CA LYS A 83 16.71 12.85 -16.26
C LYS A 83 15.41 12.16 -16.61
N MET A 84 14.50 12.90 -17.25
CA MET A 84 13.26 12.36 -17.79
C MET A 84 13.44 12.01 -19.27
N SER A 85 12.95 10.85 -19.71
CA SER A 85 13.02 10.42 -21.11
C SER A 85 11.72 9.75 -21.54
N PRO A 86 11.16 10.04 -22.72
CA PRO A 86 9.92 9.42 -23.16
C PRO A 86 10.13 7.91 -23.38
N LEU A 87 9.24 7.11 -22.79
CA LEU A 87 9.20 5.67 -23.01
C LEU A 87 8.57 5.37 -24.38
N CYS A 88 7.54 6.14 -24.74
CA CYS A 88 6.94 6.13 -26.07
C CYS A 88 6.16 7.42 -26.34
N ASN A 89 5.68 7.59 -27.57
CA ASN A 89 4.75 8.68 -27.93
C ASN A 89 3.28 8.35 -27.64
N TYR A 90 3.01 7.73 -26.49
CA TYR A 90 1.69 7.23 -26.08
C TYR A 90 1.56 7.19 -24.54
N PRO A 91 0.35 7.40 -23.97
CA PRO A 91 -0.81 7.96 -24.64
C PRO A 91 -0.58 9.44 -24.99
N LYS A 92 -1.61 10.15 -25.46
CA LYS A 92 -1.58 11.61 -25.65
C LYS A 92 -2.83 12.22 -25.03
N CYS A 93 -3.13 11.81 -23.80
CA CYS A 93 -4.34 12.22 -23.09
C CYS A 93 -3.98 12.57 -21.66
N SER A 94 -4.65 13.60 -21.12
CA SER A 94 -4.49 13.96 -19.71
C SER A 94 -4.85 12.75 -18.85
N PRO A 95 -3.93 12.24 -18.04
CA PRO A 95 -4.21 11.07 -17.21
C PRO A 95 -5.36 11.29 -16.23
N THR A 96 -5.87 10.23 -15.61
CA THR A 96 -6.54 10.33 -14.30
C THR A 96 -5.59 9.82 -13.21
N ASN A 97 -6.07 9.70 -11.97
CA ASN A 97 -5.25 9.27 -10.82
C ASN A 97 -4.85 7.78 -10.86
N ASN A 98 -5.28 7.10 -11.91
CA ASN A 98 -5.34 5.66 -12.03
C ASN A 98 -4.22 5.23 -13.00
N PHE A 99 -3.04 4.93 -12.42
CA PHE A 99 -1.81 4.56 -13.13
C PHE A 99 -1.19 3.32 -12.50
N TRP A 100 -1.00 2.28 -13.31
CA TRP A 100 -0.43 1.00 -12.89
C TRP A 100 0.76 0.63 -13.75
N VAL A 101 1.69 -0.06 -13.12
CA VAL A 101 3.01 -0.32 -13.66
C VAL A 101 3.39 -1.74 -13.24
N PHE A 102 3.79 -2.53 -14.22
CA PHE A 102 4.19 -3.91 -14.07
C PHE A 102 5.60 -4.07 -14.65
N PRO A 103 6.66 -3.91 -13.82
CA PRO A 103 8.04 -3.92 -14.30
C PRO A 103 8.45 -5.23 -14.98
N GLU A 104 7.94 -6.38 -14.50
CA GLU A 104 8.29 -7.72 -15.02
C GLU A 104 7.88 -7.91 -16.50
N SER A 105 6.63 -7.61 -16.86
CA SER A 105 6.22 -7.55 -18.28
C SER A 105 6.68 -6.30 -19.02
N GLN A 106 7.17 -5.31 -18.28
CA GLN A 106 7.35 -3.93 -18.73
C GLN A 106 6.07 -3.34 -19.31
N THR A 107 4.94 -3.53 -18.62
CA THR A 107 3.65 -2.95 -19.01
C THR A 107 3.29 -1.76 -18.14
N VAL A 108 2.76 -0.72 -18.78
CA VAL A 108 2.20 0.46 -18.12
C VAL A 108 0.76 0.67 -18.58
N CYS A 109 -0.09 1.05 -17.63
CA CYS A 109 -1.51 1.26 -17.85
C CYS A 109 -1.95 2.57 -17.23
N VAL A 110 -2.80 3.32 -17.92
CA VAL A 110 -3.46 4.50 -17.35
C VAL A 110 -4.91 4.56 -17.78
N TRP A 111 -5.78 4.91 -16.84
CA TRP A 111 -7.17 5.25 -17.13
C TRP A 111 -7.27 6.74 -17.43
N SER A 112 -7.90 7.12 -18.54
CA SER A 112 -8.10 8.51 -18.95
C SER A 112 -9.46 8.66 -19.62
N SER A 113 -10.30 9.58 -19.13
CA SER A 113 -11.56 9.98 -19.78
C SER A 113 -12.40 8.80 -20.31
N LEU A 114 -12.61 7.78 -19.47
CA LEU A 114 -13.37 6.54 -19.75
C LEU A 114 -12.65 5.47 -20.60
N MET A 115 -11.39 5.70 -20.93
CA MET A 115 -10.58 4.81 -21.76
C MET A 115 -9.40 4.26 -20.96
N MET A 116 -9.17 2.95 -21.10
CA MET A 116 -7.96 2.31 -20.62
C MET A 116 -6.89 2.39 -21.71
N HIS A 117 -5.71 2.88 -21.36
CA HIS A 117 -4.54 2.97 -22.23
C HIS A 117 -3.44 2.05 -21.71
N ILE A 118 -2.99 1.13 -22.55
CA ILE A 118 -1.98 0.13 -22.19
C ILE A 118 -0.83 0.19 -23.17
N PHE A 119 0.39 0.18 -22.65
CA PHE A 119 1.61 0.05 -23.43
C PHE A 119 2.52 -1.00 -22.81
N ASN A 120 2.95 -1.96 -23.62
CA ASN A 120 3.97 -2.93 -23.25
C ASN A 120 5.29 -2.55 -23.91
N ASN A 121 6.30 -2.19 -23.10
CA ASN A 121 7.59 -1.70 -23.58
C ASN A 121 8.43 -2.78 -24.25
N LYS A 122 8.26 -4.06 -23.89
CA LYS A 122 9.00 -5.18 -24.48
C LYS A 122 8.54 -5.46 -25.91
N THR A 123 7.22 -5.56 -26.13
CA THR A 123 6.61 -5.85 -27.44
C THR A 123 6.32 -4.60 -28.26
N LYS A 124 6.43 -3.41 -27.65
CA LYS A 124 6.05 -2.10 -28.21
C LYS A 124 4.57 -1.99 -28.61
N LYS A 125 3.73 -2.94 -28.22
CA LYS A 125 2.29 -2.92 -28.51
C LYS A 125 1.60 -1.86 -27.64
N LYS A 126 0.65 -1.17 -28.26
CA LYS A 126 -0.22 -0.16 -27.64
C LYS A 126 -1.66 -0.57 -27.85
N ASN A 127 -2.51 -0.35 -26.87
CA ASN A 127 -3.92 -0.62 -27.00
C ASN A 127 -4.72 0.36 -26.16
N SER A 128 -5.78 0.91 -26.75
CA SER A 128 -6.74 1.74 -26.08
C SER A 128 -8.12 1.13 -26.24
N PHE A 129 -8.88 1.01 -25.17
CA PHE A 129 -10.25 0.50 -25.26
C PHE A 129 -11.14 1.08 -24.17
N ILE A 130 -12.44 1.07 -24.44
CA ILE A 130 -13.49 1.39 -23.47
C ILE A 130 -14.03 0.06 -22.95
N PRO A 131 -13.93 -0.22 -21.64
CA PRO A 131 -14.67 -1.32 -21.03
C PRO A 131 -16.16 -1.13 -21.23
N LEU A 132 -16.84 -2.12 -21.80
CA LEU A 132 -18.30 -2.09 -21.99
C LEU A 132 -19.00 -1.65 -20.69
N LYS A 133 -19.93 -0.70 -20.80
CA LYS A 133 -20.66 -0.04 -19.68
C LYS A 133 -19.85 0.88 -18.74
N SER A 134 -18.56 1.16 -19.01
CA SER A 134 -17.73 2.04 -18.17
C SER A 134 -18.10 3.53 -18.18
N TRP A 135 -18.98 3.99 -19.08
CA TRP A 135 -19.44 5.38 -19.10
C TRP A 135 -20.22 5.77 -17.82
N LYS A 136 -20.62 4.78 -17.00
CA LYS A 136 -21.20 4.96 -15.66
C LYS A 136 -20.24 4.58 -14.51
N GLY A 137 -18.99 4.23 -14.84
CA GLY A 137 -18.06 3.57 -13.93
C GLY A 137 -16.70 4.21 -13.79
N TYR A 138 -15.91 3.67 -12.88
CA TYR A 138 -14.49 3.96 -12.74
C TYR A 138 -13.67 2.67 -12.76
N PHE A 139 -12.40 2.80 -13.12
CA PHE A 139 -11.47 1.68 -13.06
C PHE A 139 -10.90 1.54 -11.65
N ASP A 140 -10.99 0.34 -11.08
CA ASP A 140 -10.67 0.10 -9.68
C ASP A 140 -9.25 -0.46 -9.52
N SER A 141 -8.90 -1.51 -10.28
CA SER A 141 -7.58 -2.16 -10.15
C SER A 141 -7.12 -2.96 -11.38
N ALA A 142 -5.80 -3.01 -11.61
CA ALA A 142 -5.14 -3.88 -12.58
C ALA A 142 -4.10 -4.77 -11.88
N PHE A 143 -3.96 -6.00 -12.37
CA PHE A 143 -2.98 -6.97 -11.93
C PHE A 143 -2.36 -7.70 -13.11
N GLU A 144 -1.08 -8.05 -12.98
CA GLU A 144 -0.40 -8.90 -13.93
C GLU A 144 -0.59 -10.38 -13.56
N LEU A 145 -1.20 -11.15 -14.47
CA LEU A 145 -1.33 -12.60 -14.34
C LEU A 145 -0.11 -13.34 -14.91
N SER A 146 0.48 -12.77 -15.95
CA SER A 146 1.68 -13.26 -16.61
C SER A 146 2.34 -12.11 -17.39
N PRO A 147 3.58 -12.24 -17.86
CA PRO A 147 4.27 -11.18 -18.59
C PRO A 147 3.57 -10.65 -19.85
N ASN A 148 2.52 -11.32 -20.32
CA ASN A 148 1.72 -10.85 -21.44
C ASN A 148 0.26 -10.56 -21.06
N ASP A 149 -0.26 -11.08 -19.94
CA ASP A 149 -1.69 -11.05 -19.64
C ASP A 149 -1.99 -10.24 -18.38
N LEU A 150 -2.94 -9.31 -18.51
CA LEU A 150 -3.37 -8.42 -17.44
C LEU A 150 -4.81 -8.73 -17.08
N TYR A 151 -5.06 -8.93 -15.79
CA TYR A 151 -6.39 -8.95 -15.22
C TYR A 151 -6.78 -7.53 -14.78
N MET A 152 -7.96 -7.10 -15.18
CA MET A 152 -8.45 -5.75 -14.93
C MET A 152 -9.85 -5.83 -14.32
N HIS A 153 -10.04 -5.08 -13.24
CA HIS A 153 -11.30 -4.97 -12.53
C HIS A 153 -11.85 -3.54 -12.63
N PHE A 154 -13.04 -3.44 -13.20
CA PHE A 154 -13.80 -2.20 -13.33
C PHE A 154 -15.01 -2.23 -12.39
N TYR A 155 -15.31 -1.09 -11.79
CA TYR A 155 -16.40 -0.91 -10.86
C TYR A 155 -17.35 0.17 -11.38
N TYR A 156 -18.66 -0.05 -11.28
CA TYR A 156 -19.64 0.99 -11.61
C TYR A 156 -20.94 0.83 -10.84
N TRP A 157 -21.70 1.93 -10.73
CA TRP A 157 -23.07 1.91 -10.23
C TRP A 157 -24.03 1.89 -11.43
N ASP A 158 -24.99 0.96 -11.43
CA ASP A 158 -26.01 0.93 -12.47
C ASP A 158 -27.19 1.89 -12.19
N VAL A 159 -28.23 1.82 -13.03
CA VAL A 159 -29.41 2.71 -12.91
C VAL A 159 -30.30 2.40 -11.71
N GLU A 160 -30.11 1.25 -11.07
CA GLU A 160 -30.84 0.80 -9.89
C GLU A 160 -30.02 1.02 -8.61
N ASP A 161 -28.93 1.80 -8.70
CA ASP A 161 -27.98 2.04 -7.60
C ASP A 161 -27.32 0.76 -7.08
N ASN A 162 -27.19 -0.25 -7.93
CA ASN A 162 -26.49 -1.48 -7.61
C ASN A 162 -25.02 -1.39 -8.05
N ALA A 163 -24.11 -1.75 -7.15
CA ALA A 163 -22.70 -1.89 -7.45
C ALA A 163 -22.48 -3.07 -8.42
N ARG A 164 -21.75 -2.83 -9.51
CA ARG A 164 -21.45 -3.80 -10.56
C ARG A 164 -19.95 -3.89 -10.79
N HIS A 165 -19.48 -5.11 -11.04
CA HIS A 165 -18.07 -5.44 -11.21
C HIS A 165 -17.87 -6.11 -12.57
N ILE A 166 -16.89 -5.65 -13.34
CA ILE A 166 -16.49 -6.26 -14.60
C ILE A 166 -15.04 -6.69 -14.49
N TYR A 167 -14.77 -7.94 -14.86
CA TYR A 167 -13.45 -8.54 -14.85
C TYR A 167 -13.02 -8.90 -16.28
N TRP A 168 -11.81 -8.48 -16.66
CA TRP A 168 -11.31 -8.58 -18.03
C TRP A 168 -9.84 -8.98 -18.07
N THR A 169 -9.50 -10.00 -18.87
CA THR A 169 -8.13 -10.32 -19.30
C THR A 169 -7.75 -9.64 -20.61
N TYR A 170 -6.67 -8.86 -20.60
CA TYR A 170 -6.19 -8.06 -21.72
C TYR A 170 -5.90 -8.86 -22.99
N ASN A 171 -5.20 -10.00 -22.91
CA ASN A 171 -4.79 -10.73 -24.11
C ASN A 171 -5.93 -11.49 -24.78
N GLN A 172 -6.80 -12.11 -23.97
CA GLN A 172 -7.87 -12.94 -24.52
C GLN A 172 -9.00 -12.10 -25.11
N LYS A 173 -9.01 -10.77 -24.86
CA LYS A 173 -10.12 -9.85 -25.20
C LYS A 173 -11.50 -10.40 -24.77
N LYS A 174 -11.50 -11.26 -23.75
CA LYS A 174 -12.67 -12.02 -23.31
C LYS A 174 -13.14 -11.46 -21.98
N LYS A 175 -14.45 -11.23 -21.87
CA LYS A 175 -15.12 -10.95 -20.60
C LYS A 175 -15.19 -12.28 -19.83
N LEU A 176 -14.62 -12.33 -18.63
CA LEU A 176 -14.61 -13.58 -17.85
C LEU A 176 -15.95 -13.88 -17.18
N ILE A 177 -16.76 -12.86 -16.88
CA ILE A 177 -18.02 -13.06 -16.15
C ILE A 177 -19.18 -12.33 -16.86
N ASN A 178 -20.24 -13.07 -17.21
CA ASN A 178 -21.41 -12.58 -17.95
C ASN A 178 -22.44 -11.91 -17.01
N ASP A 179 -23.06 -10.78 -17.39
CA ASP A 179 -23.86 -9.95 -16.47
C ASP A 179 -25.05 -10.70 -15.85
N ASP A 180 -25.64 -11.66 -16.56
CA ASP A 180 -26.86 -12.36 -16.14
C ASP A 180 -26.60 -13.44 -15.07
N ASP A 181 -25.41 -14.05 -15.05
CA ASP A 181 -24.98 -14.96 -13.97
C ASP A 181 -24.50 -14.20 -12.74
N ILE A 182 -24.08 -12.94 -12.91
CA ILE A 182 -23.61 -12.09 -11.81
C ILE A 182 -24.85 -11.70 -11.00
N ILE A 183 -26.01 -11.34 -11.56
CA ILE A 183 -27.21 -11.00 -10.74
C ILE A 183 -27.62 -12.15 -9.79
N ALA A 184 -27.50 -13.41 -10.20
CA ALA A 184 -27.74 -14.57 -9.33
C ALA A 184 -26.61 -14.89 -8.34
N ARG A 185 -25.38 -14.40 -8.58
CA ARG A 185 -24.18 -14.59 -7.72
C ARG A 185 -23.78 -13.34 -6.90
N ILE A 186 -24.33 -12.16 -7.21
CA ILE A 186 -23.96 -10.82 -6.69
C ILE A 186 -24.40 -10.62 -5.24
N SER A 187 -25.34 -11.41 -4.71
CA SER A 187 -25.74 -11.17 -3.33
C SER A 187 -24.65 -11.52 -2.31
N GLU A 188 -23.64 -12.35 -2.62
CA GLU A 188 -22.78 -12.95 -1.58
C GLU A 188 -21.30 -13.19 -1.92
N LYS A 189 -20.76 -12.87 -3.12
CA LYS A 189 -19.37 -13.29 -3.47
C LYS A 189 -18.55 -12.26 -4.24
N LEU A 190 -17.86 -11.37 -3.52
CA LEU A 190 -16.89 -10.44 -4.10
C LEU A 190 -15.45 -10.97 -3.96
N LEU A 191 -14.88 -11.41 -5.09
CA LEU A 191 -13.46 -11.79 -5.20
C LEU A 191 -12.60 -10.52 -5.22
N PHE A 192 -12.01 -10.16 -4.09
CA PHE A 192 -10.95 -9.16 -4.06
C PHE A 192 -9.60 -9.85 -3.96
N GLN A 193 -8.73 -9.57 -4.94
CA GLN A 193 -7.42 -10.17 -5.09
C GLN A 193 -6.38 -9.38 -4.27
N LEU A 194 -5.64 -10.08 -3.42
CA LEU A 194 -4.74 -9.45 -2.44
C LEU A 194 -3.28 -9.40 -2.92
N GLU A 195 -2.76 -10.45 -3.58
CA GLU A 195 -1.50 -10.44 -4.36
C GLU A 195 -1.44 -11.64 -5.34
N PRO A 196 -0.73 -11.54 -6.48
CA PRO A 196 -0.52 -12.69 -7.38
C PRO A 196 0.39 -13.78 -6.77
N TYR A 197 0.08 -15.04 -7.10
CA TYR A 197 0.85 -16.26 -6.89
C TYR A 197 1.04 -16.93 -8.27
N GLY A 198 1.75 -16.26 -9.18
CA GLY A 198 1.69 -16.63 -10.60
C GLY A 198 0.22 -16.57 -11.07
N LYS A 199 -0.34 -17.72 -11.48
CA LYS A 199 -1.75 -17.84 -11.94
C LYS A 199 -2.80 -17.93 -10.82
N LYS A 200 -2.35 -18.02 -9.57
CA LYS A 200 -3.20 -18.17 -8.38
C LYS A 200 -3.31 -16.84 -7.64
N PHE A 201 -4.36 -16.62 -6.87
CA PHE A 201 -4.47 -15.44 -6.02
C PHE A 201 -5.16 -15.72 -4.69
N LEU A 202 -4.76 -14.99 -3.66
CA LEU A 202 -5.51 -14.93 -2.41
C LEU A 202 -6.76 -14.07 -2.64
N ALA A 203 -7.93 -14.65 -2.39
CA ALA A 203 -9.23 -14.06 -2.56
C ALA A 203 -10.04 -14.14 -1.26
N TYR A 204 -11.15 -13.42 -1.22
CA TYR A 204 -12.17 -13.65 -0.21
C TYR A 204 -13.57 -13.65 -0.79
N GLU A 205 -14.53 -14.11 0.02
CA GLU A 205 -15.97 -14.10 -0.25
C GLU A 205 -16.65 -13.44 0.95
N THR A 206 -17.51 -12.45 0.71
CA THR A 206 -18.16 -11.64 1.76
C THR A 206 -19.65 -11.98 1.87
N ASP A 207 -20.07 -12.45 3.05
CA ASP A 207 -21.46 -12.47 3.47
C ASP A 207 -21.85 -11.09 3.99
N TYR A 208 -22.49 -10.28 3.14
CA TYR A 208 -22.91 -8.90 3.46
C TYR A 208 -23.94 -8.82 4.58
N LYS A 209 -24.76 -9.86 4.78
CA LYS A 209 -25.77 -9.87 5.85
C LYS A 209 -25.12 -10.00 7.22
N LYS A 210 -24.03 -10.77 7.29
CA LYS A 210 -23.27 -11.00 8.53
C LYS A 210 -22.04 -10.10 8.65
N ASN A 211 -21.69 -9.36 7.60
CA ASN A 211 -20.44 -8.62 7.47
C ASN A 211 -19.22 -9.53 7.71
N THR A 212 -19.27 -10.77 7.22
CA THR A 212 -18.20 -11.76 7.40
C THR A 212 -17.53 -12.14 6.08
N CYS A 213 -16.24 -12.49 6.12
CA CYS A 213 -15.43 -12.88 4.96
C CYS A 213 -14.83 -14.26 5.16
N LYS A 214 -14.78 -15.04 4.07
CA LYS A 214 -14.04 -16.31 3.98
C LYS A 214 -12.92 -16.17 2.97
N TYR A 215 -11.68 -16.36 3.41
CA TYR A 215 -10.49 -16.31 2.55
C TYR A 215 -10.19 -17.68 1.95
N PHE A 216 -9.67 -17.67 0.72
CA PHE A 216 -9.27 -18.86 -0.02
C PHE A 216 -8.30 -18.47 -1.12
N TYR A 217 -7.64 -19.47 -1.71
CA TYR A 217 -6.93 -19.26 -2.96
C TYR A 217 -7.82 -19.60 -4.15
N TYR A 218 -7.68 -18.81 -5.20
CA TYR A 218 -8.41 -18.97 -6.46
C TYR A 218 -7.45 -19.03 -7.64
N ASN A 219 -7.69 -19.93 -8.58
CA ASN A 219 -6.99 -19.97 -9.86
C ASN A 219 -7.93 -19.44 -10.96
N ILE A 220 -7.48 -18.41 -11.66
CA ILE A 220 -8.34 -17.72 -12.63
C ILE A 220 -8.56 -18.48 -13.92
N GLU A 221 -7.61 -19.32 -14.32
CA GLU A 221 -7.66 -19.99 -15.62
C GLU A 221 -8.65 -21.15 -15.65
N ASN A 222 -8.76 -21.86 -14.52
CA ASN A 222 -9.61 -23.05 -14.39
C ASN A 222 -10.71 -22.88 -13.32
N GLU A 223 -10.83 -21.69 -12.72
CA GLU A 223 -11.82 -21.33 -11.70
C GLU A 223 -11.78 -22.19 -10.42
N GLU A 224 -10.65 -22.87 -10.16
CA GLU A 224 -10.48 -23.71 -8.98
C GLU A 224 -10.34 -22.89 -7.69
N ARG A 225 -10.97 -23.38 -6.63
CA ARG A 225 -10.96 -22.82 -5.28
C ARG A 225 -10.39 -23.83 -4.31
N TRP A 226 -9.49 -23.40 -3.43
CA TRP A 226 -9.06 -24.22 -2.30
C TRP A 226 -8.70 -23.37 -1.08
N SER A 227 -8.84 -23.96 0.09
CA SER A 227 -8.40 -23.42 1.36
C SER A 227 -7.23 -24.23 1.90
N ASN A 228 -6.41 -23.60 2.72
CA ASN A 228 -5.43 -24.24 3.59
C ASN A 228 -5.45 -23.56 4.96
N ASP A 229 -4.64 -24.07 5.89
CA ASP A 229 -4.51 -23.56 7.26
C ASP A 229 -4.29 -22.04 7.32
N PHE A 230 -3.51 -21.49 6.38
CA PHE A 230 -3.29 -20.04 6.28
C PHE A 230 -4.58 -19.26 5.96
N THR A 231 -5.32 -19.67 4.92
CA THR A 231 -6.57 -18.99 4.55
C THR A 231 -7.69 -19.21 5.57
N GLU A 232 -7.70 -20.35 6.25
CA GLU A 232 -8.62 -20.64 7.34
C GLU A 232 -8.32 -19.76 8.55
N LYS A 233 -7.03 -19.61 8.90
CA LYS A 233 -6.64 -18.70 9.98
C LYS A 233 -6.91 -17.24 9.66
N LEU A 234 -6.68 -16.80 8.41
CA LEU A 234 -7.08 -15.47 7.98
C LEU A 234 -8.59 -15.24 8.17
N THR A 235 -9.42 -16.23 7.83
CA THR A 235 -10.88 -16.19 8.02
C THR A 235 -11.25 -16.09 9.49
N GLU A 236 -10.59 -16.83 10.37
CA GLU A 236 -10.82 -16.81 11.81
C GLU A 236 -10.46 -15.45 12.42
N VAL A 237 -9.29 -14.92 12.06
CA VAL A 237 -8.73 -13.71 12.66
C VAL A 237 -9.36 -12.45 12.08
N PHE A 238 -9.68 -12.46 10.79
CA PHE A 238 -10.24 -11.33 10.06
C PHE A 238 -11.59 -11.72 9.49
N PRO A 239 -12.63 -11.76 10.32
CA PRO A 239 -13.96 -11.99 9.80
C PRO A 239 -14.40 -10.87 8.87
N GLU A 240 -13.76 -9.70 8.84
CA GLU A 240 -14.15 -8.57 7.97
C GLU A 240 -13.20 -8.43 6.78
N ALA A 241 -13.72 -7.92 5.66
CA ALA A 241 -12.96 -7.71 4.43
C ALA A 241 -11.76 -6.79 4.66
N PHE A 242 -10.60 -7.17 4.11
CA PHE A 242 -9.47 -6.27 4.04
C PHE A 242 -9.70 -5.19 2.99
N SER A 243 -9.35 -3.94 3.30
CA SER A 243 -9.38 -2.85 2.33
C SER A 243 -8.04 -2.65 1.61
N GLU A 244 -6.93 -2.98 2.26
CA GLU A 244 -5.56 -2.83 1.73
C GLU A 244 -4.71 -3.99 2.24
N ILE A 245 -3.95 -4.66 1.37
CA ILE A 245 -3.02 -5.73 1.76
C ILE A 245 -1.72 -5.61 0.99
N PHE A 246 -0.63 -5.88 1.71
CA PHE A 246 0.70 -6.12 1.15
C PHE A 246 1.25 -7.40 1.77
N ILE A 247 1.76 -8.32 0.95
CA ILE A 247 2.28 -9.61 1.43
C ILE A 247 3.76 -9.73 1.04
N ASN A 248 4.58 -10.25 1.95
CA ASN A 248 5.91 -10.74 1.63
C ASN A 248 5.99 -12.19 2.08
N LYS A 249 6.03 -13.11 1.11
CA LYS A 249 6.02 -14.56 1.38
C LYS A 249 7.36 -15.07 1.85
N GLU A 250 8.44 -14.55 1.29
CA GLU A 250 9.81 -14.94 1.64
C GLU A 250 10.11 -14.57 3.09
N LYS A 251 9.70 -13.36 3.49
CA LYS A 251 9.83 -12.85 4.86
C LYS A 251 8.63 -13.19 5.76
N ARG A 252 7.65 -13.92 5.22
CA ARG A 252 6.44 -14.40 5.91
C ARG A 252 5.70 -13.35 6.73
N PHE A 253 5.39 -12.22 6.10
CA PHE A 253 4.53 -11.22 6.72
C PHE A 253 3.48 -10.64 5.76
N LEU A 254 2.45 -10.07 6.34
CA LEU A 254 1.36 -9.37 5.66
C LEU A 254 1.01 -8.10 6.42
N ILE A 255 0.87 -6.98 5.72
CA ILE A 255 0.42 -5.71 6.30
C ILE A 255 -0.95 -5.41 5.74
N SER A 256 -1.92 -5.14 6.61
CA SER A 256 -3.27 -4.81 6.19
C SER A 256 -3.94 -3.75 7.04
N LEU A 257 -4.81 -2.95 6.41
CA LEU A 257 -5.79 -2.15 7.12
C LEU A 257 -6.92 -3.06 7.60
N ILE A 258 -7.05 -3.17 8.92
CA ILE A 258 -8.05 -4.00 9.58
C ILE A 258 -9.13 -3.12 10.23
N TYR A 259 -10.36 -3.58 10.13
CA TYR A 259 -11.50 -3.00 10.82
C TYR A 259 -11.72 -3.79 12.11
N ARG A 260 -11.84 -3.08 13.23
CA ARG A 260 -12.13 -3.70 14.54
C ARG A 260 -13.26 -2.96 15.20
N ASN A 261 -14.30 -3.69 15.58
CA ASN A 261 -15.36 -3.15 16.42
C ASN A 261 -14.88 -3.09 17.88
N GLN A 262 -14.54 -1.89 18.36
CA GLN A 262 -14.20 -1.65 19.76
C GLN A 262 -15.31 -0.80 20.39
N ASN A 263 -16.05 -1.37 21.35
CA ASN A 263 -17.15 -0.69 22.07
C ASN A 263 -18.26 -0.15 21.15
N GLY A 264 -18.59 -0.84 20.06
CA GLY A 264 -19.59 -0.39 19.09
C GLY A 264 -19.07 0.62 18.06
N LEU A 265 -17.78 0.99 18.12
CA LEU A 265 -17.13 1.87 17.16
C LEU A 265 -16.19 1.07 16.26
N LEU A 266 -16.39 1.19 14.94
CA LEU A 266 -15.49 0.62 13.94
C LEU A 266 -14.18 1.43 13.91
N LYS A 267 -13.10 0.85 14.44
CA LYS A 267 -11.75 1.43 14.38
C LYS A 267 -10.99 0.86 13.19
N ARG A 268 -10.27 1.74 12.49
CA ARG A 268 -9.41 1.40 11.34
C ARG A 268 -7.96 1.45 11.81
N ASN A 269 -7.30 0.31 11.84
CA ASN A 269 -5.92 0.20 12.32
C ASN A 269 -5.12 -0.63 11.32
N TYR A 270 -3.87 -0.26 11.05
CA TYR A 270 -2.99 -1.18 10.33
C TYR A 270 -2.46 -2.26 11.28
N ALA A 271 -2.34 -3.49 10.78
CA ALA A 271 -1.72 -4.60 11.49
C ALA A 271 -0.65 -5.26 10.62
N LEU A 272 0.46 -5.61 11.25
CA LEU A 272 1.45 -6.55 10.71
C LEU A 272 1.07 -7.94 11.20
N MET A 273 1.02 -8.90 10.28
CA MET A 273 0.82 -10.31 10.55
C MET A 273 2.06 -11.05 10.13
N THR A 274 2.55 -11.98 10.94
CA THR A 274 3.69 -12.84 10.61
C THR A 274 3.34 -14.29 10.84
N TRP A 275 3.96 -15.20 10.10
CA TRP A 275 3.75 -16.64 10.29
C TRP A 275 5.04 -17.46 10.19
N SER A 276 5.05 -18.60 10.87
CA SER A 276 6.16 -19.56 10.87
C SER A 276 6.27 -20.37 9.56
N GLU A 277 7.37 -21.10 9.35
CA GLU A 277 7.56 -21.94 8.15
C GLU A 277 6.45 -22.99 7.99
N ASP A 278 6.07 -23.60 9.11
CA ASP A 278 5.06 -24.65 9.22
C ASP A 278 3.63 -24.08 9.25
N LYS A 279 3.47 -22.75 9.19
CA LYS A 279 2.20 -22.01 9.11
C LYS A 279 1.24 -22.26 10.28
N ASN A 280 1.75 -22.73 11.41
CA ASN A 280 0.94 -23.01 12.60
C ASN A 280 0.95 -21.87 13.62
N ASP A 281 2.01 -21.05 13.62
CA ASP A 281 2.16 -19.96 14.57
C ASP A 281 1.98 -18.61 13.89
N PHE A 282 1.05 -17.80 14.39
CA PHE A 282 0.66 -16.51 13.82
C PHE A 282 0.85 -15.38 14.83
N GLY A 283 1.71 -14.43 14.49
CA GLY A 283 1.83 -13.16 15.19
C GLY A 283 0.94 -12.11 14.55
N ILE A 284 0.16 -11.37 15.33
CA ILE A 284 -0.64 -10.23 14.85
C ILE A 284 -0.34 -9.01 15.70
N PHE A 285 0.26 -8.02 15.09
CA PHE A 285 0.77 -6.84 15.76
C PHE A 285 0.09 -5.57 15.24
N PRO A 286 -0.71 -4.87 16.07
CA PRO A 286 -1.28 -3.59 15.68
C PRO A 286 -0.18 -2.53 15.54
N LEU A 287 -0.06 -1.91 14.35
CA LEU A 287 0.90 -0.84 14.10
C LEU A 287 0.54 0.47 14.81
N ASP A 288 -0.69 0.62 15.30
CA ASP A 288 -1.04 1.77 16.15
C ASP A 288 -0.30 1.79 17.48
N ALA A 289 0.26 0.66 17.92
CA ALA A 289 0.99 0.58 19.18
C ALA A 289 2.33 1.34 19.14
N ILE A 290 2.87 1.66 17.96
CA ILE A 290 4.06 2.50 17.80
C ILE A 290 3.73 3.96 17.51
N VAL A 291 2.45 4.30 17.36
CA VAL A 291 2.01 5.66 17.03
C VAL A 291 2.11 6.55 18.27
N PRO A 292 2.65 7.78 18.17
CA PRO A 292 2.72 8.69 19.30
C PRO A 292 1.35 8.99 19.91
N LYS A 293 1.31 9.17 21.24
CA LYS A 293 0.06 9.42 21.96
C LYS A 293 -0.73 10.60 21.38
N GLY A 294 -2.02 10.38 21.15
CA GLY A 294 -2.92 11.39 20.57
C GLY A 294 -2.77 11.58 19.06
N LYS A 295 -1.92 10.79 18.39
CA LYS A 295 -1.83 10.71 16.92
C LYS A 295 -2.52 9.45 16.42
N LYS A 296 -2.70 9.36 15.10
CA LYS A 296 -3.33 8.20 14.44
C LYS A 296 -2.56 7.83 13.17
N MET A 297 -2.31 6.55 12.97
CA MET A 297 -1.85 6.05 11.67
C MET A 297 -3.04 6.03 10.71
N LYS A 298 -2.95 6.77 9.60
CA LYS A 298 -4.10 7.01 8.72
C LYS A 298 -4.07 6.15 7.46
N THR A 299 -2.97 6.18 6.74
CA THR A 299 -2.84 5.56 5.42
C THR A 299 -1.41 5.10 5.21
N LEU A 300 -1.23 3.90 4.68
CA LEU A 300 0.03 3.43 4.11
C LEU A 300 0.18 4.06 2.71
N GLU A 301 1.06 5.05 2.61
CA GLU A 301 1.32 5.78 1.35
C GLU A 301 2.01 4.90 0.32
N SER A 302 3.06 4.20 0.76
CA SER A 302 3.91 3.42 -0.12
C SER A 302 4.64 2.34 0.67
N ILE A 303 4.96 1.25 -0.02
CA ILE A 303 5.82 0.19 0.47
C ILE A 303 6.90 -0.07 -0.58
N SER A 304 8.12 -0.34 -0.13
CA SER A 304 9.22 -0.66 -1.03
C SER A 304 9.04 -1.99 -1.75
N ASP A 305 9.75 -2.20 -2.85
CA ASP A 305 9.65 -3.42 -3.66
C ASP A 305 10.07 -4.66 -2.86
N ASP A 306 11.12 -4.55 -2.03
CA ASP A 306 11.57 -5.61 -1.11
C ASP A 306 10.67 -5.78 0.13
N ARG A 307 9.57 -5.02 0.18
CA ARG A 307 8.58 -4.86 1.25
C ARG A 307 9.16 -4.49 2.63
N ARG A 308 10.45 -4.14 2.71
CA ARG A 308 11.13 -3.85 3.98
C ARG A 308 10.73 -2.50 4.57
N TRP A 309 10.40 -1.52 3.75
CA TRP A 309 10.10 -0.18 4.20
C TRP A 309 8.67 0.20 3.88
N GLY A 310 7.92 0.62 4.91
CA GLY A 310 6.60 1.25 4.77
C GLY A 310 6.66 2.72 5.12
N VAL A 311 5.90 3.53 4.38
CA VAL A 311 5.70 4.95 4.67
C VAL A 311 4.23 5.19 4.99
N PHE A 312 3.96 5.67 6.20
CA PHE A 312 2.62 5.94 6.69
C PHE A 312 2.38 7.44 6.87
N TRP A 313 1.13 7.86 6.73
CA TRP A 313 0.66 9.16 7.19
C TRP A 313 0.24 9.07 8.65
N LEU A 314 0.77 9.99 9.47
CA LEU A 314 0.31 10.20 10.83
C LEU A 314 -0.54 11.46 10.90
N GLU A 315 -1.78 11.33 11.40
CA GLU A 315 -2.73 12.42 11.65
C GLU A 315 -2.67 12.87 13.12
N GLY A 316 -3.13 14.10 13.38
CA GLY A 316 -3.39 14.60 14.73
C GLY A 316 -2.38 15.63 15.22
N TYR A 317 -1.52 16.11 14.33
CA TYR A 317 -0.71 17.30 14.58
C TYR A 317 -1.57 18.55 14.40
N LYS A 318 -1.33 19.58 15.20
CA LYS A 318 -2.10 20.83 15.14
C LYS A 318 -1.23 21.92 14.54
N GLY A 319 -1.77 22.58 13.52
CA GLY A 319 -1.16 23.78 12.97
C GLY A 319 -1.52 25.02 13.78
N ILE A 320 -0.96 26.15 13.35
CA ILE A 320 -1.11 27.46 14.01
C ILE A 320 -2.58 27.90 14.03
N ASN A 321 -3.38 27.50 13.04
CA ASN A 321 -4.80 27.82 12.94
C ASN A 321 -5.70 26.67 13.45
N ASN A 322 -5.16 25.79 14.30
CA ASN A 322 -5.83 24.61 14.83
C ASN A 322 -6.31 23.63 13.74
N GLU A 323 -5.73 23.71 12.54
CA GLU A 323 -5.95 22.73 11.48
C GLU A 323 -5.28 21.40 11.81
N VAL A 324 -5.87 20.31 11.34
CA VAL A 324 -5.27 18.97 11.48
C VAL A 324 -4.21 18.81 10.39
N LEU A 325 -2.97 18.67 10.84
CA LEU A 325 -1.79 18.44 10.03
C LEU A 325 -1.39 16.96 10.06
N PHE A 326 -0.66 16.58 9.02
CA PHE A 326 -0.13 15.24 8.86
C PHE A 326 1.39 15.24 8.71
N LYS A 327 2.02 14.12 9.03
CA LYS A 327 3.45 13.86 8.83
C LYS A 327 3.66 12.49 8.18
N TYR A 328 4.73 12.34 7.39
CA TYR A 328 5.19 11.01 7.00
C TYR A 328 5.92 10.33 8.16
N ALA A 329 5.74 9.02 8.28
CA ALA A 329 6.44 8.17 9.21
C ALA A 329 6.93 6.91 8.51
N PHE A 330 8.19 6.57 8.75
CA PHE A 330 8.87 5.42 8.16
C PHE A 330 8.92 4.28 9.18
N VAL A 331 8.61 3.07 8.70
CA VAL A 331 8.73 1.81 9.44
C VAL A 331 9.58 0.86 8.62
N ASN A 332 10.52 0.19 9.27
CA ASN A 332 11.26 -0.93 8.71
C ASN A 332 10.68 -2.24 9.25
N PHE A 333 10.22 -3.12 8.36
CA PHE A 333 9.73 -4.46 8.65
C PHE A 333 10.86 -5.48 8.50
N ASP A 334 11.32 -6.01 9.63
CA ASP A 334 12.50 -6.86 9.72
C ASP A 334 12.45 -7.72 10.98
N SER A 335 12.82 -9.00 10.86
CA SER A 335 12.78 -9.96 11.96
C SER A 335 13.81 -9.68 13.06
N LYS A 336 14.76 -8.78 12.82
CA LYS A 336 15.69 -8.33 13.87
C LYS A 336 14.99 -7.51 14.98
N TYR A 337 13.78 -7.01 14.73
CA TYR A 337 13.02 -6.25 15.71
C TYR A 337 12.05 -7.17 16.47
N PRO A 338 11.81 -6.96 17.78
CA PRO A 338 10.98 -7.86 18.60
C PRO A 338 9.58 -8.15 18.02
N MET A 339 8.97 -7.14 17.37
CA MET A 339 7.62 -7.24 16.79
C MET A 339 7.64 -7.33 15.26
N ASN A 340 8.80 -7.67 14.68
CA ASN A 340 9.07 -7.66 13.24
C ASN A 340 8.94 -6.27 12.57
N PHE A 341 8.90 -5.19 13.36
CA PHE A 341 8.96 -3.81 12.87
C PHE A 341 9.77 -2.89 13.78
N SER A 342 10.35 -1.85 13.19
CA SER A 342 11.12 -0.82 13.90
C SER A 342 10.22 0.19 14.64
N PRO A 343 10.79 0.99 15.57
CA PRO A 343 10.22 2.28 15.92
C PRO A 343 9.95 3.15 14.68
N LEU A 344 9.02 4.11 14.80
CA LEU A 344 8.75 5.10 13.75
C LEU A 344 9.87 6.15 13.67
N VAL A 345 10.28 6.49 12.45
CA VAL A 345 11.01 7.73 12.16
C VAL A 345 10.03 8.71 11.52
N ILE A 346 9.84 9.89 12.11
CA ILE A 346 8.80 10.86 11.71
C ILE A 346 9.48 12.14 11.23
N ILE A 347 9.29 12.48 9.95
CA ILE A 347 9.95 13.66 9.38
C ILE A 347 9.34 14.97 9.88
N ASP A 348 10.09 16.06 9.79
CA ASP A 348 9.67 17.32 10.41
C ASP A 348 8.58 18.07 9.63
N ASP A 349 8.57 17.92 8.31
CA ASP A 349 7.61 18.58 7.43
C ASP A 349 6.15 18.30 7.81
N TYR A 350 5.34 19.35 7.80
CA TYR A 350 3.90 19.28 7.99
C TYR A 350 3.16 19.39 6.65
N TYR A 351 2.21 18.48 6.46
CA TYR A 351 1.43 18.41 5.23
C TYR A 351 -0.04 18.74 5.53
N GLY A 352 -0.59 19.70 4.78
CA GLY A 352 -2.01 20.04 4.82
C GLY A 352 -2.87 18.96 4.16
N ARG A 353 -4.15 18.85 4.56
CA ARG A 353 -5.10 17.86 4.05
C ARG A 353 -5.11 17.75 2.51
N TYR A 354 -5.21 16.51 2.06
CA TYR A 354 -5.95 16.09 0.85
C TYR A 354 -5.43 16.45 -0.56
N LYS A 355 -4.29 17.15 -0.74
CA LYS A 355 -3.94 17.68 -2.09
C LYS A 355 -2.62 17.27 -2.74
N TYR A 356 -1.76 16.46 -2.11
CA TYR A 356 -0.42 16.13 -2.67
C TYR A 356 -0.14 14.64 -2.86
N TRP A 357 -1.20 13.84 -2.77
CA TRP A 357 -1.27 12.38 -2.59
C TRP A 357 -0.78 11.47 -3.72
N LYS A 358 0.01 11.97 -4.67
CA LYS A 358 0.23 11.25 -5.95
C LYS A 358 1.66 11.24 -6.44
N ASN A 359 2.57 11.88 -5.73
CA ASN A 359 3.92 12.08 -6.23
C ASN A 359 4.99 11.39 -5.37
N SER A 360 4.65 10.28 -4.72
CA SER A 360 5.60 9.54 -3.89
C SER A 360 5.88 8.14 -4.43
N SER A 361 7.12 7.69 -4.26
CA SER A 361 7.55 6.34 -4.65
C SER A 361 8.88 5.99 -4.00
N PHE A 362 9.06 4.71 -3.69
CA PHE A 362 10.39 4.16 -3.51
C PHE A 362 11.12 4.07 -4.86
N PHE A 363 12.44 4.19 -4.81
CA PHE A 363 13.35 3.98 -5.95
C PHE A 363 14.75 3.59 -5.46
N ILE A 364 15.60 3.09 -6.36
CA ILE A 364 17.00 2.79 -6.07
C ILE A 364 17.88 3.89 -6.67
N HIS A 365 18.56 4.65 -5.82
CA HIS A 365 19.56 5.62 -6.23
C HIS A 365 20.91 4.93 -6.48
N PRO A 366 21.66 5.27 -7.54
CA PRO A 366 22.92 4.61 -7.88
C PRO A 366 24.00 4.71 -6.78
N ILE A 367 23.99 5.78 -5.98
CA ILE A 367 24.95 5.98 -4.88
C ILE A 367 24.38 5.60 -3.51
N TYR A 368 23.10 5.88 -3.27
CA TYR A 368 22.52 5.80 -1.92
C TYR A 368 21.77 4.50 -1.65
N GLY A 369 21.58 3.66 -2.68
CA GLY A 369 20.70 2.51 -2.60
C GLY A 369 19.24 2.95 -2.49
N GLN A 370 18.46 2.27 -1.68
CA GLN A 370 17.02 2.51 -1.58
C GLN A 370 16.70 3.88 -0.97
N CYS A 371 15.82 4.62 -1.67
CA CYS A 371 15.34 5.94 -1.29
C CYS A 371 13.81 6.00 -1.41
N PHE A 372 13.20 6.91 -0.67
CA PHE A 372 11.79 7.29 -0.82
C PHE A 372 11.72 8.73 -1.29
N MET A 373 11.08 8.96 -2.43
CA MET A 373 10.83 10.30 -2.97
C MET A 373 9.38 10.70 -2.71
N TYR A 374 9.15 11.99 -2.49
CA TYR A 374 7.87 12.66 -2.69
C TYR A 374 8.09 13.96 -3.47
N THR A 375 7.02 14.55 -4.03
CA THR A 375 7.12 15.89 -4.62
C THR A 375 6.12 16.85 -4.00
N MET A 376 6.49 18.13 -4.01
CA MET A 376 5.63 19.21 -3.59
C MET A 376 5.74 20.40 -4.54
N LEU A 377 4.65 21.16 -4.64
CA LEU A 377 4.66 22.45 -5.30
C LEU A 377 5.36 23.48 -4.39
N ASP A 378 6.47 24.04 -4.86
CA ASP A 378 7.12 25.16 -4.20
C ASP A 378 6.23 26.41 -4.28
N LYS A 379 5.86 26.95 -3.11
CA LYS A 379 4.93 28.09 -3.03
C LYS A 379 5.47 29.37 -3.66
N LYS A 380 6.79 29.57 -3.66
CA LYS A 380 7.48 30.76 -4.18
C LYS A 380 7.69 30.65 -5.69
N THR A 381 8.24 29.54 -6.15
CA THR A 381 8.61 29.37 -7.57
C THR A 381 7.46 28.84 -8.42
N LYS A 382 6.40 28.31 -7.81
CA LYS A 382 5.27 27.62 -8.47
C LYS A 382 5.73 26.43 -9.32
N LYS A 383 6.90 25.87 -9.05
CA LYS A 383 7.42 24.65 -9.68
C LYS A 383 7.33 23.48 -8.73
N ASN A 384 7.15 22.28 -9.28
CA ASN A 384 7.26 21.07 -8.49
C ASN A 384 8.72 20.83 -8.14
N LYS A 385 8.96 20.43 -6.89
CA LYS A 385 10.25 19.99 -6.38
C LYS A 385 10.11 18.57 -5.87
N ALA A 386 11.11 17.74 -6.16
CA ALA A 386 11.23 16.42 -5.59
C ALA A 386 12.10 16.49 -4.34
N TYR A 387 11.71 15.72 -3.34
CA TYR A 387 12.43 15.55 -2.10
C TYR A 387 12.61 14.06 -1.90
N PHE A 388 13.80 13.62 -1.52
CA PHE A 388 14.00 12.21 -1.22
C PHE A 388 14.79 11.96 0.06
N TYR A 389 14.41 10.87 0.73
CA TYR A 389 15.05 10.36 1.93
C TYR A 389 15.82 9.08 1.60
N LYS A 390 17.06 8.98 2.09
CA LYS A 390 17.85 7.76 2.00
C LYS A 390 17.39 6.79 3.09
N MET A 391 17.06 5.55 2.74
CA MET A 391 16.65 4.58 3.74
C MET A 391 17.79 4.19 4.69
N SER A 392 19.05 4.39 4.27
CA SER A 392 20.21 4.26 5.15
C SER A 392 20.24 5.30 6.26
N ASP A 393 19.81 6.53 5.99
CA ASP A 393 19.71 7.57 7.03
C ASP A 393 18.51 7.32 7.95
N MET A 394 17.38 6.84 7.41
CA MET A 394 16.26 6.37 8.25
C MET A 394 16.71 5.24 9.19
N GLN A 395 17.54 4.31 8.70
CA GLN A 395 18.05 3.21 9.52
C GLN A 395 18.96 3.71 10.65
N LYS A 396 19.85 4.69 10.38
CA LYS A 396 20.68 5.30 11.43
C LYS A 396 19.83 5.95 12.52
N GLU A 397 18.73 6.59 12.15
CA GLU A 397 17.80 7.19 13.12
C GLU A 397 17.08 6.13 13.96
N ILE A 398 16.68 5.01 13.36
CA ILE A 398 16.16 3.86 14.11
C ILE A 398 17.20 3.37 15.12
N ASP A 399 18.45 3.14 14.67
CA ASP A 399 19.51 2.60 15.52
C ASP A 399 19.83 3.55 16.68
N LYS A 400 19.78 4.87 16.44
CA LYS A 400 19.92 5.90 17.48
C LYS A 400 18.79 5.85 18.51
N ILE A 401 17.53 5.76 18.07
CA ILE A 401 16.36 5.65 18.96
C ILE A 401 16.50 4.42 19.85
N LEU A 402 16.85 3.27 19.25
CA LEU A 402 17.04 2.02 19.99
C LEU A 402 18.19 2.16 21.01
N LEU A 403 19.32 2.76 20.64
CA LEU A 403 20.44 2.94 21.56
C LEU A 403 20.09 3.84 22.76
N GLU A 404 19.37 4.94 22.52
CA GLU A 404 18.97 5.86 23.60
C GLU A 404 18.00 5.22 24.59
N LYS A 405 17.10 4.36 24.11
CA LYS A 405 16.18 3.62 24.97
C LYS A 405 16.87 2.54 25.79
N ALA A 406 17.83 1.82 25.20
CA ALA A 406 18.67 0.88 25.94
C ALA A 406 19.41 1.59 27.09
N LYS A 407 19.96 2.78 26.84
CA LYS A 407 20.60 3.60 27.87
C LYS A 407 19.64 4.03 28.98
N SER A 408 18.42 4.46 28.63
CA SER A 408 17.39 4.86 29.60
C SER A 408 16.98 3.70 30.51
N ALA A 409 16.73 2.52 29.94
CA ALA A 409 16.35 1.34 30.70
C ALA A 409 17.43 0.90 31.70
N LEU A 410 18.71 0.99 31.29
CA LEU A 410 19.84 0.71 32.18
C LEU A 410 20.01 1.74 33.30
N SER A 411 19.57 2.99 33.10
CA SER A 411 19.61 4.03 34.14
C SER A 411 18.45 3.97 35.13
N GLU A 412 17.28 3.46 34.72
CA GLU A 412 16.10 3.26 35.58
C GLU A 412 16.14 1.95 36.38
N GLY A 413 16.99 1.00 35.96
CA GLY A 413 17.26 -0.26 36.69
C GLY A 413 18.29 -0.14 37.82
N LYS A 414 18.64 1.07 38.24
CA LYS A 414 19.39 1.39 39.47
C LYS A 414 18.48 2.15 40.42
#